data_AF-A0A0J5KY57-F1
#
_entry.id   AF-A0A0J5KY57-F1
#
_cell.length_a   1.000
_cell.length_b   1.000
_cell.length_c   1.000
_cell.angle_alpha   90.00
_cell.angle_beta   90.00
_cell.angle_gamma   90.00
#
_symmetry.space_group_name_H-M   'P 1'
#
loop_
_entity.id
_entity.type
_entity.pdbx_description
1 polymer ?
#
loop_
_entity_poly.entity_id
_entity_poly.type
_entity_poly.pdbx_seq_one_letter_code
_entity_poly.pdbx_strand_id
1 'polypeptide(L)' 'MGNDKFLHQLKISTERSDVNQVADEVLGLKIAVGLIFRQLNEDSKKEVLRQMDSLQHPSVLKAREDLKQFLDS' A
#
# COMPACT_ATOMS: atom_id res chain seq x y z
N MET A 1 18.09 18.09 5.86
CA MET A 1 16.78 18.76 6.04
C MET A 1 15.75 17.90 5.32
N GLY A 2 14.80 17.35 6.07
CA GLY A 2 13.93 16.25 5.64
C GLY A 2 12.83 16.70 4.68
N ASN A 3 12.60 15.90 3.63
CA ASN A 3 11.42 16.02 2.78
C ASN A 3 10.26 15.28 3.46
N ASP A 4 9.65 15.95 4.44
CA ASP A 4 8.40 15.50 5.05
C ASP A 4 7.24 15.58 4.04
N LYS A 5 6.69 14.40 3.75
CA LYS A 5 5.26 14.09 3.90
C LYS A 5 4.26 15.09 3.31
N PHE A 6 3.97 14.95 2.02
CA PHE A 6 2.68 15.39 1.49
C PHE A 6 2.06 14.33 0.58
N LEU A 7 1.85 13.12 1.11
CA LEU A 7 0.63 12.40 0.76
C LEU A 7 -0.49 13.13 1.50
N HIS A 8 -1.09 14.13 0.85
CA HIS A 8 -2.32 14.75 1.32
C HIS A 8 -3.27 13.63 1.72
N GLN A 9 -3.78 13.68 2.96
CA GLN A 9 -4.71 12.71 3.55
C GLN A 9 -5.54 12.02 2.49
N LEU A 10 -5.42 10.69 2.39
CA LEU A 10 -6.32 9.90 1.57
C LEU A 10 -7.73 10.10 2.15
N LYS A 11 -8.51 11.01 1.58
CA LYS A 11 -9.91 11.24 1.94
C LYS A 11 -10.70 10.07 1.38
N ILE A 12 -10.81 9.01 2.17
CA ILE A 12 -11.68 7.89 1.88
C ILE A 12 -13.10 8.37 2.23
N SER A 13 -13.91 8.70 1.23
CA SER A 13 -15.30 9.12 1.45
C SER A 13 -16.13 7.93 1.94
N THR A 14 -17.02 8.16 2.93
CA THR A 14 -17.88 7.12 3.52
C THR A 14 -19.14 6.82 2.70
N GLU A 15 -19.47 7.69 1.73
CA GLU A 15 -20.56 7.48 0.78
C GLU A 15 -19.97 7.34 -0.62
N ARG A 16 -20.25 6.22 -1.28
CA ARG A 16 -19.78 5.91 -2.63
C ARG A 16 -20.97 5.46 -3.48
N SER A 17 -21.49 6.38 -4.27
CA SER A 17 -22.59 6.14 -5.20
C SER A 17 -22.11 5.73 -6.60
N ASP A 18 -20.81 5.80 -6.87
CA ASP A 18 -20.20 5.47 -8.17
C ASP A 18 -19.02 4.49 -8.02
N VAL A 19 -19.05 3.41 -8.82
CA VAL A 19 -18.01 2.38 -8.90
C VAL A 19 -16.67 2.96 -9.37
N ASN A 20 -16.68 4.00 -10.21
CA ASN A 20 -15.45 4.64 -10.68
C ASN A 20 -14.72 5.36 -9.54
N GLN A 21 -15.46 6.03 -8.65
CA GLN A 21 -14.88 6.70 -7.47
C GLN A 21 -14.28 5.68 -6.49
N VAL A 22 -14.94 4.52 -6.31
CA VAL A 22 -14.39 3.40 -5.54
C VAL A 22 -13.05 2.94 -6.14
N ALA A 23 -12.99 2.78 -7.46
CA ALA A 23 -11.79 2.32 -8.15
C ALA A 23 -10.63 3.31 -8.02
N ASP A 24 -10.89 4.60 -8.17
CA ASP A 24 -9.89 5.67 -8.01
C ASP A 24 -9.35 5.74 -6.57
N GLU A 25 -10.22 5.64 -5.56
CA GLU A 25 -9.78 5.62 -4.16
C GLU A 25 -8.95 4.37 -3.82
N VAL A 26 -9.35 3.19 -4.34
CA VAL A 26 -8.58 1.95 -4.15
C VAL A 26 -7.23 2.02 -4.84
N LEU A 27 -7.15 2.62 -6.04
CA LEU A 27 -5.91 2.86 -6.74
C LEU A 27 -4.99 3.80 -5.94
N GLY A 28 -5.53 4.92 -5.45
CA GLY A 28 -4.80 5.86 -4.60
C GLY A 28 -4.25 5.19 -3.34
N LEU A 29 -5.05 4.34 -2.68
CA LEU A 29 -4.62 3.58 -1.50
C LEU A 29 -3.47 2.62 -1.83
N LYS A 30 -3.55 1.88 -2.94
CA LYS A 30 -2.49 0.97 -3.38
C LYS A 30 -1.17 1.72 -3.62
N ILE A 31 -1.23 2.87 -4.29
CA ILE A 31 -0.06 3.72 -4.54
C ILE A 31 0.53 4.22 -3.22
N ALA A 32 -0.31 4.71 -2.30
CA ALA A 32 0.14 5.19 -0.99
C ALA A 32 0.85 4.09 -0.19
N VAL A 33 0.30 2.87 -0.16
CA VAL A 33 0.91 1.71 0.50
C VAL A 33 2.28 1.38 -0.11
N GLY A 34 2.40 1.35 -1.44
CA GLY A 34 3.67 1.10 -2.12
C GLY A 34 4.73 2.17 -1.81
N LEU A 35 4.35 3.45 -1.79
CA LEU A 35 5.26 4.55 -1.46
C LEU A 35 5.74 4.49 -0.01
N ILE A 36 4.85 4.18 0.94
CA ILE A 36 5.21 4.01 2.36
C ILE A 36 6.14 2.79 2.50
N PHE A 37 5.81 1.67 1.86
CA PHE A 37 6.61 0.45 1.90
C PHE A 37 8.03 0.67 1.34
N ARG A 38 8.17 1.46 0.27
CA ARG A 38 9.48 1.81 -0.31
C ARG A 38 10.40 2.55 0.66
N GLN A 39 9.84 3.35 1.57
CA GLN A 39 10.60 4.12 2.55
C GLN A 39 11.10 3.28 3.74
N LEU A 40 10.60 2.06 3.90
CA LEU A 40 11.03 1.16 4.96
C LEU A 40 12.46 0.64 4.70
N ASN A 41 13.20 0.38 5.77
CA ASN A 41 14.45 -0.38 5.68
C ASN A 41 14.17 -1.86 5.31
N GLU A 42 15.19 -2.59 4.86
CA GLU A 42 15.00 -3.96 4.38
C GLU A 42 14.38 -4.90 5.43
N ASP A 43 14.81 -4.81 6.69
CA ASP A 43 14.31 -5.68 7.76
C ASP A 43 12.82 -5.43 8.01
N SER A 44 12.40 -4.17 7.98
CA SER A 44 10.98 -3.79 8.10
C SER A 44 10.17 -4.23 6.89
N LYS A 45 10.72 -4.12 5.67
CA LYS A 45 10.06 -4.66 4.46
C LYS A 45 9.84 -6.17 4.57
N LYS A 46 10.86 -6.92 4.99
CA LYS A 46 10.79 -8.37 5.19
C LYS A 46 9.74 -8.74 6.25
N GLU A 47 9.70 -8.00 7.36
CA GLU A 47 8.73 -8.24 8.43
C GLU A 47 7.29 -7.97 7.98
N VAL A 48 7.04 -6.88 7.24
CA VAL A 48 5.71 -6.59 6.68
C VAL A 48 5.28 -7.71 5.73
N LEU A 49 6.14 -8.16 4.82
CA LEU A 49 5.83 -9.26 3.90
C LEU A 49 5.54 -10.57 4.65
N ARG A 50 6.26 -10.85 5.74
CA ARG A 50 6.03 -12.00 6.61
C ARG A 50 4.68 -11.92 7.34
N GLN A 51 4.32 -10.74 7.84
CA GLN A 51 3.01 -10.52 8.46
C GLN A 51 1.88 -10.68 7.43
N MET A 52 2.07 -10.23 6.19
CA MET A 52 1.10 -10.43 5.12
C MET A 52 0.89 -11.92 4.79
N ASP A 53 1.94 -12.75 4.81
CA ASP A 53 1.82 -14.21 4.64
C ASP A 53 0.95 -14.86 5.71
N SER A 54 1.01 -14.37 6.95
CA SER A 54 0.26 -14.94 8.08
C SER A 54 -1.26 -14.85 7.91
N LEU A 55 -1.75 -13.91 7.09
CA LEU A 55 -3.18 -13.65 6.90
C LEU A 55 -3.86 -14.62 5.92
N GLN A 56 -3.09 -15.36 5.11
CA GLN A 56 -3.54 -16.38 4.14
C GLN A 56 -4.73 -15.98 3.24
N HIS A 57 -4.97 -14.67 3.05
CA HIS A 57 -6.08 -14.19 2.24
C HIS A 57 -5.63 -13.95 0.78
N PRO A 58 -6.37 -14.40 -0.25
CA PRO A 58 -5.95 -14.30 -1.65
C PRO A 58 -5.57 -12.87 -2.09
N SER A 59 -6.35 -11.87 -1.66
CA SER A 59 -6.07 -10.46 -1.97
C SER A 59 -4.80 -9.94 -1.29
N VAL A 60 -4.45 -10.47 -0.11
CA VAL A 60 -3.25 -10.10 0.64
C VAL A 60 -2.02 -10.75 -0.01
N LEU A 61 -2.12 -12.00 -0.44
CA LEU A 61 -1.06 -12.67 -1.19
C LEU A 61 -0.73 -11.92 -2.49
N LYS A 62 -1.75 -11.47 -3.23
CA LYS A 62 -1.55 -10.65 -4.42
C LYS A 62 -0.85 -9.32 -4.09
N ALA A 63 -1.33 -8.60 -3.07
CA ALA A 63 -0.70 -7.35 -2.65
C ALA A 63 0.75 -7.54 -2.17
N ARG A 64 1.07 -8.69 -1.55
CA ARG A 64 2.43 -9.05 -1.15
C ARG A 64 3.34 -9.19 -2.37
N GLU A 65 2.91 -9.91 -3.40
CA GLU A 65 3.69 -10.04 -4.64
C GLU A 65 3.89 -8.68 -5.32
N ASP A 66 2.86 -7.83 -5.34
CA ASP A 66 2.99 -6.46 -5.85
C ASP A 66 4.04 -5.66 -5.05
N LEU A 67 4.11 -5.82 -3.72
CA LEU A 67 5.08 -5.13 -2.87
C LEU A 67 6.51 -5.65 -3.00
N LYS A 68 6.71 -6.91 -3.39
CA LYS A 68 8.06 -7.46 -3.63
C LYS A 68 8.80 -6.70 -4.73
N GLN A 69 8.11 -6.07 -5.67
CA GLN A 69 8.73 -5.23 -6.70
C GLN A 69 9.56 -4.08 -6.13
N PHE A 70 9.29 -3.65 -4.89
CA PHE A 70 10.04 -2.61 -4.19
C PHE A 70 11.24 -3.13 -3.37
N LEU A 71 11.54 -4.43 -3.44
CA LEU A 71 12.76 -5.01 -2.88
C LEU A 71 13.94 -4.92 -3.86
N ASP A 72 13.68 -4.98 -5.16
CA ASP A 72 14.70 -5.01 -6.22
C ASP A 72 15.03 -3.62 -6.82
N SER A 73 14.59 -2.53 -6.17
CA SER A 73 14.73 -1.13 -6.63
C SER A 73 15.77 -0.32 -5.88
#